data_AF-A0A1F9UJF0-F1
#
_entry.id   AF-A0A1F9UJF0-F1
#
_cell.length_a   1.000
_cell.length_b   1.000
_cell.length_c   1.000
_cell.angle_alpha   90.00
_cell.angle_beta   90.00
_cell.angle_gamma   90.00
#
_symmetry.space_group_name_H-M   'P 1'
#
loop_
_entity.id
_entity.type
_entity.pdbx_description
1 polymer ?
#
loop_
_entity_poly.entity_id
_entity_poly.type
_entity_poly.pdbx_seq_one_letter_code
_entity_poly.pdbx_strand_id
1 'polypeptide(L)'
;MRIEKALILIRLSVGSIFLSEGIQKFLFPEALGVGRFIKIGIPAPEQLAPFVGAVEIVCGALLLLGLFSRLAVMPLLAVIGTALVTTKVPMLLKDGFWKAAHESRTDWSMLLSLLFLLVAGAGPWSFDARRSRRDG
;
A
#
# COMPACT_ATOMS: atom_id res chain seq x y z
N MET A 1 12.75 -21.59 -6.33
CA MET A 1 11.55 -22.22 -5.70
C MET A 1 11.27 -21.84 -4.23
N ARG A 2 12.24 -21.85 -3.27
CA ARG A 2 11.94 -21.58 -1.84
C ARG A 2 11.67 -20.09 -1.52
N ILE A 3 12.41 -19.16 -2.12
CA ILE A 3 12.20 -17.71 -2.01
C ILE A 3 10.86 -17.27 -2.63
N GLU A 4 10.43 -17.95 -3.70
CA GLU A 4 9.21 -17.62 -4.43
C GLU A 4 7.94 -17.90 -3.63
N LYS A 5 7.92 -19.00 -2.88
CA LYS A 5 6.81 -19.31 -1.96
C LYS A 5 6.73 -18.31 -0.82
N ALA A 6 7.87 -17.78 -0.37
CA ALA A 6 7.91 -16.76 0.68
C ALA A 6 7.37 -15.39 0.19
N LEU A 7 7.55 -15.05 -1.09
CA LEU A 7 6.99 -13.83 -1.68
C LEU A 7 5.46 -13.77 -1.62
N ILE A 8 4.79 -14.93 -1.69
CA ILE A 8 3.33 -15.01 -1.59
C ILE A 8 2.86 -14.49 -0.23
N LEU A 9 3.55 -14.83 0.86
CA LEU A 9 3.18 -14.37 2.20
C LEU A 9 3.22 -12.84 2.32
N ILE A 10 4.25 -12.22 1.73
CA ILE A 10 4.41 -10.76 1.75
C ILE A 10 3.33 -10.10 0.88
N ARG A 11 3.00 -10.67 -0.29
CA ARG A 11 1.90 -10.18 -1.13
C ARG A 11 0.56 -10.29 -0.44
N LEU A 12 0.28 -11.44 0.18
CA LEU A 12 -0.94 -11.65 0.93
C LEU A 12 -1.04 -10.65 2.07
N SER A 13 0.05 -10.42 2.81
CA SER A 13 0.09 -9.42 3.87
C SER A 13 -0.20 -8.02 3.34
N VAL A 14 0.65 -7.47 2.48
CA VAL A 14 0.53 -6.05 2.09
C VAL A 14 -0.64 -5.80 1.14
N GLY A 15 -0.90 -6.72 0.21
CA GLY A 15 -1.98 -6.61 -0.76
C GLY A 15 -3.36 -6.69 -0.11
N SER A 16 -3.54 -7.53 0.91
CA SER A 16 -4.84 -7.61 1.63
C SER A 16 -5.09 -6.37 2.46
N ILE A 17 -4.06 -5.78 3.07
CA ILE A 17 -4.19 -4.54 3.85
C ILE A 17 -4.58 -3.38 2.94
N PHE A 18 -3.89 -3.15 1.82
CA PHE A 18 -4.28 -2.07 0.90
C PHE A 18 -5.66 -2.31 0.28
N LEU A 19 -5.99 -3.54 -0.09
CA LEU A 19 -7.31 -3.85 -0.63
C LEU A 19 -8.41 -3.54 0.40
N SER A 20 -8.24 -3.96 1.65
CA SER A 20 -9.23 -3.71 2.70
C SER A 20 -9.32 -2.24 3.08
N GLU A 21 -8.19 -1.54 3.21
CA GLU A 21 -8.15 -0.09 3.48
C GLU A 21 -8.81 0.73 2.37
N GLY A 22 -8.58 0.35 1.11
CA GLY A 22 -9.20 1.00 -0.04
C GLY A 22 -10.73 0.82 -0.03
N ILE A 23 -11.22 -0.40 0.23
CA ILE A 23 -12.67 -0.67 0.36
C ILE A 23 -13.27 0.13 1.52
N GLN A 24 -12.59 0.17 2.66
CA GLN A 24 -13.04 0.88 3.85
C GLN A 24 -13.18 2.39 3.63
N LYS A 25 -12.41 3.01 2.74
CA LYS A 25 -12.58 4.43 2.40
C LYS A 25 -13.94 4.73 1.75
N PHE A 26 -14.54 3.77 1.06
CA PHE A 26 -15.88 3.88 0.48
C PHE A 26 -16.98 3.47 1.46
N LEU A 27 -16.73 2.45 2.30
CA LEU A 27 -17.70 2.00 3.30
C LEU A 27 -17.84 2.97 4.48
N PHE A 28 -16.72 3.61 4.87
CA PHE A 28 -16.63 4.50 6.04
C PHE A 28 -16.02 5.86 5.64
N PRO A 29 -16.68 6.64 4.78
CA PRO A 29 -16.12 7.86 4.19
C PRO A 29 -15.82 8.94 5.24
N GLU A 30 -16.59 9.03 6.33
CA GLU A 30 -16.32 10.01 7.40
C GLU A 30 -15.12 9.64 8.28
N ALA A 31 -14.94 8.35 8.57
CA ALA A 31 -13.92 7.87 9.48
C ALA A 31 -12.56 7.67 8.79
N LEU A 32 -12.59 7.15 7.55
CA LEU A 32 -11.40 6.67 6.84
C LEU A 32 -11.23 7.29 5.44
N GLY A 33 -12.32 7.75 4.80
CA GLY A 33 -12.29 8.40 3.49
C GLY A 33 -12.16 9.93 3.56
N VAL A 34 -13.09 10.64 2.90
CA VAL A 34 -13.11 12.11 2.77
C VAL A 34 -13.00 12.81 4.13
N GLY A 35 -13.75 12.34 5.15
CA GLY A 35 -13.74 12.95 6.48
C GLY A 35 -12.38 12.84 7.17
N ARG A 36 -11.63 11.76 6.93
CA ARG A 36 -10.25 11.62 7.41
C ARG A 36 -9.32 12.58 6.70
N PHE A 37 -9.45 12.69 5.39
CA PHE A 37 -8.61 13.56 4.55
C PHE A 37 -8.78 15.04 4.91
N ILE A 38 -10.01 15.46 5.23
CA ILE A 38 -10.30 16.79 5.79
C ILE A 38 -9.54 17.01 7.11
N LYS A 39 -9.64 16.06 8.05
CA LYS A 39 -9.00 16.19 9.38
C LYS A 39 -7.48 16.29 9.32
N ILE A 40 -6.85 15.61 8.37
CA ILE A 40 -5.38 15.64 8.19
C ILE A 40 -4.92 16.75 7.25
N GLY A 41 -5.85 17.53 6.66
CA GLY A 41 -5.53 18.70 5.85
C GLY A 41 -5.08 18.39 4.42
N ILE A 42 -5.52 17.27 3.83
CA ILE A 42 -5.23 16.96 2.42
C ILE A 42 -6.10 17.86 1.51
N PRO A 43 -5.52 18.53 0.49
CA PRO A 43 -6.28 19.37 -0.44
C PRO A 43 -7.25 18.53 -1.29
N ALA A 44 -8.36 19.12 -1.75
CA ALA A 44 -9.35 18.44 -2.60
C ALA A 44 -9.76 17.04 -2.07
N PRO A 45 -10.18 16.92 -0.79
CA PRO A 45 -10.39 15.63 -0.13
C PRO A 45 -11.53 14.82 -0.77
N GLU A 46 -12.52 15.49 -1.35
CA GLU A 46 -13.65 14.86 -2.06
C GLU A 46 -13.21 14.12 -3.32
N GLN A 47 -12.11 14.54 -3.96
CA GLN A 47 -11.57 13.90 -5.16
C GLN A 47 -10.43 12.94 -4.81
N LEU A 48 -9.53 13.36 -3.91
CA LEU A 48 -8.35 12.57 -3.55
C LEU A 48 -8.69 11.34 -2.70
N ALA A 49 -9.64 11.40 -1.78
CA ALA A 49 -9.95 10.23 -0.95
C ALA A 49 -10.53 9.06 -1.78
N PRO A 50 -11.53 9.27 -2.67
CA PRO A 50 -12.00 8.22 -3.57
C PRO A 50 -10.91 7.76 -4.55
N PHE A 51 -10.08 8.68 -5.06
CA PHE A 51 -8.97 8.33 -5.96
C PHE A 51 -7.96 7.41 -5.27
N VAL A 52 -7.50 7.77 -4.07
CA VAL A 52 -6.58 6.94 -3.27
C VAL A 52 -7.22 5.60 -2.95
N GLY A 53 -8.49 5.58 -2.53
CA GLY A 53 -9.21 4.33 -2.27
C GLY A 53 -9.28 3.42 -3.51
N ALA A 54 -9.57 3.97 -4.69
CA ALA A 54 -9.59 3.20 -5.92
C ALA A 54 -8.19 2.65 -6.29
N VAL A 55 -7.14 3.46 -6.14
CA VAL A 55 -5.75 3.04 -6.37
C VAL A 55 -5.37 1.89 -5.42
N GLU A 56 -5.70 2.01 -4.14
CA GLU A 56 -5.43 0.96 -3.15
C GLU A 56 -6.16 -0.35 -3.47
N ILE A 57 -7.42 -0.29 -3.88
CA ILE A 57 -8.19 -1.47 -4.29
C ILE A 57 -7.55 -2.13 -5.51
N VAL A 58 -7.33 -1.36 -6.58
CA VAL A 58 -6.83 -1.90 -7.85
C VAL A 58 -5.42 -2.46 -7.67
N CYS A 59 -4.50 -1.68 -7.09
CA CYS A 59 -3.12 -2.11 -6.90
C CYS A 59 -3.00 -3.21 -5.83
N GLY A 60 -3.80 -3.17 -4.77
CA GLY A 60 -3.87 -4.23 -3.76
C GLY A 60 -4.33 -5.55 -4.36
N ALA A 61 -5.39 -5.53 -5.16
CA ALA A 61 -5.88 -6.71 -5.89
C ALA A 61 -4.84 -7.24 -6.88
N LEU A 62 -4.20 -6.37 -7.67
CA LEU A 62 -3.12 -6.76 -8.59
C LEU A 62 -1.95 -7.43 -7.86
N LEU A 63 -1.56 -6.89 -6.70
CA LEU A 63 -0.52 -7.49 -5.85
C LEU A 63 -0.90 -8.88 -5.34
N LEU A 64 -2.14 -9.06 -4.89
CA LEU A 64 -2.66 -10.35 -4.42
C LEU A 64 -2.68 -11.39 -5.55
N LEU A 65 -3.11 -10.98 -6.75
CA LEU A 65 -3.12 -11.83 -7.94
C LEU A 65 -1.70 -12.06 -8.51
N GLY A 66 -0.70 -11.32 -8.04
CA GLY A 66 0.68 -11.38 -8.55
C GLY A 66 0.83 -10.82 -9.97
N LEU A 67 -0.07 -9.93 -10.39
CA LEU A 67 -0.07 -9.30 -11.71
C LEU A 67 0.62 -7.92 -11.65
N PHE A 68 1.48 -7.63 -12.63
CA PHE A 68 2.15 -6.32 -12.78
C PHE A 68 2.70 -5.76 -11.46
N SER A 69 3.30 -6.60 -10.62
CA SER A 69 3.54 -6.26 -9.21
C SER A 69 4.43 -5.02 -9.04
N ARG A 70 5.39 -4.79 -9.95
CA ARG A 70 6.22 -3.58 -9.93
C ARG A 70 5.41 -2.32 -10.19
N LEU A 71 4.49 -2.37 -11.17
CA LEU A 71 3.62 -1.24 -11.48
C LEU A 71 2.61 -1.00 -10.35
N ALA A 72 2.08 -2.04 -9.73
CA ALA A 72 1.15 -1.92 -8.60
C ALA A 72 1.81 -1.39 -7.32
N VAL A 73 3.08 -1.73 -7.07
CA VAL A 73 3.82 -1.26 -5.88
C VAL A 73 4.09 0.24 -5.91
N MET A 74 4.35 0.82 -7.08
CA MET A 74 4.72 2.25 -7.19
C MET A 74 3.62 3.19 -6.67
N PRO A 75 2.34 3.07 -7.06
CA PRO A 75 1.25 3.86 -6.47
C PRO A 75 1.07 3.61 -4.97
N LEU A 76 1.16 2.35 -4.52
CA LEU A 76 0.98 2.03 -3.10
C LEU A 76 2.10 2.60 -2.23
N LEU A 77 3.33 2.69 -2.75
CA LEU A 77 4.44 3.38 -2.09
C LEU A 77 4.17 4.88 -1.93
N ALA A 78 3.59 5.51 -2.97
CA ALA A 78 3.19 6.91 -2.87
C ALA A 78 2.10 7.10 -1.81
N VAL A 79 1.07 6.24 -1.79
CA VAL A 79 -0.02 6.29 -0.81
C VAL A 79 0.50 6.17 0.62
N ILE A 80 1.30 5.13 0.93
CA ILE A 80 1.83 4.96 2.29
C ILE A 80 2.86 6.03 2.66
N GLY A 81 3.64 6.52 1.69
CA GLY A 81 4.57 7.63 1.90
C GLY A 81 3.83 8.91 2.29
N THR A 82 2.78 9.27 1.54
CA THR A 82 1.92 10.41 1.88
C THR A 82 1.24 10.21 3.23
N ALA A 83 0.74 9.01 3.53
CA ALA A 83 0.12 8.71 4.83
C ALA A 83 1.11 8.89 6.00
N LEU A 84 2.35 8.40 5.86
CA LEU A 84 3.42 8.58 6.86
C LEU A 84 3.75 10.06 7.08
N VAL A 85 3.92 10.82 6.00
CA VAL A 85 4.23 12.26 6.08
C VAL A 85 3.09 13.05 6.70
N THR A 86 1.85 12.78 6.31
CA THR A 86 0.68 13.56 6.77
C THR A 86 0.22 13.18 8.18
N THR A 87 0.46 11.95 8.63
CA THR A 87 -0.05 11.48 9.93
C THR A 87 1.03 11.31 10.98
N LYS A 88 2.20 10.75 10.62
CA LYS A 88 3.22 10.36 11.61
C LYS A 88 4.25 11.45 11.86
N VAL A 89 4.59 12.28 10.87
CA VAL A 89 5.48 13.44 11.11
C VAL A 89 4.86 14.42 12.10
N PRO A 90 3.58 14.84 11.98
CA PRO A 90 2.95 15.69 13.00
C PRO A 90 2.88 15.02 14.37
N MET A 91 2.64 13.71 14.41
CA MET A 91 2.63 12.94 15.66
C MET A 91 4.01 12.90 16.31
N LEU A 92 5.08 12.71 15.53
CA LEU A 92 6.46 12.74 16.03
C LEU A 92 6.79 14.08 16.68
N LEU A 93 6.35 15.19 16.06
CA LEU A 93 6.60 16.55 16.55
C LEU A 93 5.77 16.89 17.79
N LYS A 94 4.55 16.38 17.91
CA LYS A 94 3.62 16.73 19.01
C LYS A 94 3.69 15.79 20.21
N ASP A 95 3.78 14.49 19.94
CA ASP A 95 3.61 13.41 20.92
C ASP A 95 4.93 12.70 21.26
N GLY A 96 6.01 13.00 20.54
CA GLY A 96 7.33 12.44 20.73
C GLY A 96 7.58 11.12 19.99
N PHE A 97 8.85 10.71 19.97
CA PHE A 97 9.34 9.59 19.15
C PHE A 97 8.67 8.26 19.46
N TRP A 98 8.61 7.86 20.73
CA TRP A 98 8.14 6.52 21.10
C TRP A 98 6.67 6.29 20.78
N LYS A 99 5.82 7.31 20.93
CA LYS A 99 4.40 7.23 20.57
C LYS A 99 4.22 7.16 19.05
N ALA A 100 4.94 8.02 18.31
CA ALA A 100 4.91 7.97 16.85
C ALA A 100 5.43 6.63 16.30
N ALA A 101 6.50 6.07 16.88
CA ALA A 101 7.06 4.77 16.50
C ALA A 101 6.10 3.61 16.80
N HIS A 102 5.38 3.66 17.92
CA HIS A 102 4.37 2.67 18.27
C HIS A 102 3.20 2.66 17.28
N GLU A 103 2.73 3.85 16.91
CA GLU A 103 1.60 4.04 15.99
C GLU A 103 1.98 3.78 14.52
N SER A 104 3.26 3.90 14.16
CA SER A 104 3.73 3.70 12.77
C SER A 104 4.15 2.26 12.45
N ARG A 105 4.05 1.30 13.39
CA ARG A 105 4.54 -0.08 13.18
C ARG A 105 3.94 -0.75 11.95
N THR A 106 2.63 -0.58 11.75
CA THR A 106 1.94 -1.14 10.59
C THR A 106 2.37 -0.44 9.31
N ASP A 107 2.41 0.90 9.32
CA ASP A 107 2.85 1.71 8.17
C ASP A 107 4.28 1.36 7.75
N TRP A 108 5.18 1.21 8.72
CA TRP A 108 6.58 0.85 8.51
C TRP A 108 6.72 -0.56 7.93
N SER A 109 5.95 -1.51 8.44
CA SER A 109 5.94 -2.89 7.93
C SER A 109 5.41 -2.95 6.49
N MET A 110 4.37 -2.17 6.16
CA MET A 110 3.84 -2.07 4.80
C MET A 110 4.85 -1.42 3.85
N LEU A 111 5.48 -0.32 4.26
CA LEU A 111 6.50 0.36 3.47
C LEU A 111 7.66 -0.58 3.13
N LEU A 112 8.22 -1.27 4.13
CA LEU A 112 9.31 -2.22 3.91
C LEU A 112 8.88 -3.42 3.06
N SER A 113 7.65 -3.90 3.23
CA SER A 113 7.09 -4.99 2.42
C SER A 113 6.96 -4.58 0.95
N LEU A 114 6.48 -3.36 0.67
CA LEU A 114 6.41 -2.82 -0.68
C LEU A 114 7.80 -2.61 -1.29
N LEU A 115 8.75 -2.03 -0.54
CA LEU A 115 10.12 -1.87 -1.00
C LEU A 115 10.79 -3.21 -1.31
N PHE A 116 10.58 -4.20 -0.46
CA PHE A 116 11.04 -5.56 -0.71
C PHE A 116 10.44 -6.15 -1.99
N LEU A 117 9.14 -6.00 -2.22
CA LEU A 117 8.48 -6.46 -3.45
C LEU A 117 8.96 -5.69 -4.69
N LEU A 118 9.33 -4.41 -4.55
CA LEU A 118 9.90 -3.61 -5.63
C LEU A 118 11.28 -4.16 -6.05
N VAL A 119 12.15 -4.42 -5.06
CA VAL A 119 13.52 -4.94 -5.28
C VAL A 119 13.50 -6.39 -5.75
N ALA A 120 12.79 -7.27 -5.05
CA ALA A 120 12.68 -8.69 -5.39
C ALA A 120 11.92 -8.94 -6.71
N GLY A 121 11.06 -7.99 -7.10
CA GLY A 121 10.26 -8.07 -8.31
C GLY A 121 9.13 -9.10 -8.25
N ALA A 122 8.58 -9.41 -9.42
CA ALA A 122 7.37 -10.22 -9.56
C ALA A 122 7.58 -11.74 -9.33
N GLY A 123 8.83 -12.18 -9.19
CA GLY A 123 9.18 -13.61 -9.14
C GLY A 123 8.73 -14.39 -10.40
N PRO A 124 9.08 -15.68 -10.53
CA PRO A 124 8.73 -16.50 -11.69
C PRO A 124 7.23 -16.87 -11.80
N TRP A 125 6.44 -16.52 -10.78
CA TRP A 125 5.01 -16.85 -10.68
C TRP A 125 4.07 -15.67 -10.95
N SER A 126 4.58 -14.50 -11.29
CA SER A 126 3.71 -13.50 -11.95
C SER A 126 3.39 -13.98 -13.37
N PHE A 127 2.22 -13.62 -13.88
CA PHE A 127 1.92 -13.81 -15.30
C PHE A 127 2.93 -13.07 -16.22
N ASP A 128 3.64 -12.07 -15.69
CA ASP A 128 4.76 -11.39 -16.35
C ASP A 128 5.91 -12.36 -16.69
N ALA A 129 6.26 -13.28 -15.79
CA ALA A 129 7.33 -14.26 -16.03
C ALA A 129 6.92 -15.35 -17.05
N ARG A 130 5.62 -15.64 -17.18
CA ARG A 130 5.11 -16.59 -18.20
C ARG A 130 5.15 -16.02 -19.61
N ARG A 131 5.09 -14.69 -19.78
CA ARG A 131 5.17 -14.05 -21.10
C ARG A 131 6.60 -14.02 -21.63
N SER A 132 7.57 -13.69 -20.77
CA SER A 132 9.00 -13.69 -21.12
C SER A 132 9.58 -15.07 -21.49
N ARG A 133 8.95 -16.18 -21.07
CA ARG A 133 9.40 -17.55 -21.40
C ARG A 133 8.76 -18.14 -22.67
N ARG A 134 7.80 -17.45 -23.28
CA ARG A 134 7.09 -17.95 -24.46
C ARG A 134 7.61 -17.37 -25.78
N ASP A 135 8.44 -16.33 -25.69
CA ASP A 135 9.02 -15.60 -26.83
C ASP A 135 10.55 -15.84 -26.96
N GLY A 136 11.07 -16.94 -26.40
CA GLY A 136 12.49 -17.34 -26.47
C GLY A 136 12.66 -18.82 -26.77
#